data_AF-A0A969HXJ3-F1
#
_entry.id   AF-A0A969HXJ3-F1
#
_cell.length_a   1.000
_cell.length_b   1.000
_cell.length_c   1.000
_cell.angle_alpha   90.00
_cell.angle_beta   90.00
_cell.angle_gamma   90.00
#
_symmetry.space_group_name_H-M   'P 1'
#
loop_
_entity.id
_entity.type
_entity.pdbx_description
1 polymer ?
#
loop_
_entity_poly.entity_id
_entity_poly.type
_entity_poly.pdbx_seq_one_letter_code
_entity_poly.pdbx_strand_id
1 'polypeptide(L)'
;MYGYIPGRHSLHTQEAPLLRGVLPVGDAAAQQSPLTFCGFGSHVRNLHRTTSLLDAALRRDLTAPEHLAHISAYQVNVSLNWVFSRFMQPWDRPHDVNELQNAFLAAMHDLGAEVATRFFRDRMHWDDYNRVVWHTMLRYPRVFLIVWQALGVPGVVQWAHDYLHFSAAAALASVARQAGSPGETLALWLAERFSPALALRVQAQYAAWRAMGWLSAASCAAPMQTAAPTPSGSERDTPSARTVYGE
;
A
#
# COMPACT_ATOMS: atom_id res chain seq x y z
N MET A 1 17.24 -9.10 21.93
CA MET A 1 17.85 -9.47 20.64
C MET A 1 17.05 -8.77 19.56
N TYR A 2 17.54 -7.64 19.04
CA TYR A 2 16.92 -7.00 17.88
C TYR A 2 17.53 -7.67 16.63
N GLY A 3 16.69 -8.34 15.84
CA GLY A 3 17.12 -9.01 14.61
C GLY A 3 17.17 -8.02 13.45
N TYR A 4 18.22 -8.08 12.65
CA TYR A 4 18.26 -7.41 11.35
C TYR A 4 17.50 -8.29 10.35
N ILE A 5 16.35 -7.82 9.88
CA ILE A 5 15.62 -8.49 8.79
C ILE A 5 16.06 -7.80 7.49
N PRO A 6 16.78 -8.49 6.59
CA PRO A 6 17.11 -7.91 5.29
C PRO A 6 15.81 -7.68 4.52
N GLY A 7 15.37 -6.42 4.49
CA GLY A 7 14.22 -5.99 3.72
C GLY A 7 14.60 -5.53 2.32
N ARG A 8 13.60 -5.37 1.48
CA ARG A 8 13.73 -4.78 0.15
C ARG A 8 14.01 -3.26 0.25
N HIS A 9 15.07 -2.79 -0.41
CA HIS A 9 15.46 -1.37 -0.43
C HIS A 9 15.45 -0.73 -1.84
N SER A 10 14.97 -1.44 -2.87
CA SER A 10 15.02 -0.96 -4.25
C SER A 10 13.78 -0.14 -4.62
N LEU A 11 14.00 0.95 -5.36
CA LEU A 11 12.97 1.83 -5.91
C LEU A 11 12.34 1.29 -7.20
N HIS A 12 12.91 0.24 -7.78
CA HIS A 12 12.40 -0.33 -9.03
C HIS A 12 11.05 -1.00 -8.79
N THR A 13 10.16 -1.01 -9.78
CA THR A 13 8.89 -1.75 -9.67
C THR A 13 9.11 -3.27 -9.74
N GLN A 14 10.26 -3.71 -10.27
CA GLN A 14 10.67 -5.11 -10.45
C GLN A 14 12.15 -5.30 -10.09
N GLU A 15 12.50 -6.47 -9.59
CA GLU A 15 13.89 -6.81 -9.24
C GLU A 15 14.65 -7.52 -10.37
N ALA A 16 13.91 -8.24 -11.19
CA ALA A 16 14.42 -8.92 -12.36
C ALA A 16 13.49 -8.65 -13.54
N PRO A 17 14.01 -8.66 -14.79
CA PRO A 17 13.18 -8.59 -15.98
C PRO A 17 12.14 -9.72 -15.95
N LEU A 18 10.87 -9.39 -16.14
CA LEU A 18 9.82 -10.41 -16.26
C LEU A 18 9.99 -11.21 -17.56
N LEU A 19 9.61 -12.49 -17.49
CA LEU A 19 9.43 -13.33 -18.65
C LEU A 19 7.96 -13.27 -19.10
N ARG A 20 7.71 -13.53 -20.39
CA ARG A 20 6.34 -13.62 -20.92
C ARG A 20 5.56 -14.70 -20.16
N GLY A 21 4.38 -14.34 -19.65
CA GLY A 21 3.50 -15.24 -18.92
C GLY A 21 3.97 -15.60 -17.50
N VAL A 22 5.04 -14.99 -16.99
CA VAL A 22 5.56 -15.28 -15.64
C VAL A 22 5.43 -14.04 -14.78
N LEU A 23 4.64 -14.14 -13.70
CA LEU A 23 4.47 -13.08 -12.71
C LEU A 23 4.87 -13.60 -11.31
N PRO A 24 5.95 -13.09 -10.71
CA PRO A 24 6.31 -13.44 -9.34
C PRO A 24 5.29 -12.85 -8.37
N VAL A 25 4.99 -13.58 -7.28
CA VAL A 25 4.07 -13.15 -6.22
C VAL A 25 4.65 -13.45 -4.85
N GLY A 26 4.17 -12.74 -3.81
CA GLY A 26 4.63 -12.93 -2.45
C GLY A 26 6.13 -12.61 -2.29
N ASP A 27 6.85 -13.45 -1.55
CA ASP A 27 8.28 -13.28 -1.33
C ASP A 27 9.11 -13.43 -2.60
N ALA A 28 8.63 -14.19 -3.61
CA ALA A 28 9.30 -14.29 -4.90
C ALA A 28 9.25 -12.97 -5.71
N ALA A 29 8.30 -12.09 -5.41
CA ALA A 29 8.24 -10.74 -5.99
C ALA A 29 9.09 -9.73 -5.20
N ALA A 30 9.57 -10.12 -4.02
CA ALA A 30 10.31 -9.31 -3.06
C ALA A 30 9.64 -7.96 -2.71
N GLN A 31 8.32 -7.83 -2.88
CA GLN A 31 7.54 -6.62 -2.56
C GLN A 31 7.12 -6.59 -1.08
N GLN A 32 8.09 -6.70 -0.17
CA GLN A 32 7.85 -6.62 1.27
C GLN A 32 7.63 -5.16 1.70
N SER A 33 6.80 -4.93 2.72
CA SER A 33 6.69 -3.59 3.33
C SER A 33 8.03 -3.25 3.99
N PRO A 34 8.71 -2.16 3.62
CA PRO A 34 9.99 -1.75 4.20
C PRO A 34 9.90 -1.44 5.70
N LEU A 35 8.69 -1.16 6.21
CA LEU A 35 8.45 -0.80 7.61
C LEU A 35 8.21 -2.01 8.51
N THR A 36 7.43 -2.97 8.02
CA THR A 36 7.05 -4.15 8.83
C THR A 36 7.88 -5.38 8.51
N PHE A 37 8.69 -5.34 7.44
CA PHE A 37 9.49 -6.45 6.93
C PHE A 37 8.67 -7.74 6.69
N CYS A 38 7.35 -7.61 6.56
CA CYS A 38 6.41 -8.72 6.44
C CYS A 38 5.92 -8.85 4.99
N GLY A 39 6.48 -9.80 4.24
CA GLY A 39 6.04 -10.14 2.88
C GLY A 39 4.62 -10.69 2.80
N PHE A 40 4.25 -11.60 3.72
CA PHE A 40 2.92 -12.20 3.75
C PHE A 40 1.80 -11.15 3.95
N GLY A 41 1.94 -10.26 4.93
CA GLY A 41 0.93 -9.23 5.22
C GLY A 41 0.78 -8.21 4.08
N SER A 42 1.87 -7.86 3.39
CA SER A 42 1.82 -7.06 2.16
C SER A 42 1.08 -7.78 1.03
N HIS A 43 1.37 -9.07 0.85
CA HIS A 43 0.74 -9.90 -0.17
C HIS A 43 -0.77 -10.06 0.04
N VAL A 44 -1.21 -10.43 1.25
CA VAL A 44 -2.63 -10.58 1.58
C VAL A 44 -3.41 -9.28 1.35
N ARG A 45 -2.83 -8.12 1.70
CA ARG A 45 -3.46 -6.81 1.46
C ARG A 45 -3.62 -6.47 -0.02
N ASN A 46 -2.70 -6.94 -0.87
CA ASN A 46 -2.72 -6.69 -2.30
C ASN A 46 -3.33 -7.84 -3.13
N LEU A 47 -3.78 -8.92 -2.49
CA LEU A 47 -4.26 -10.12 -3.18
C LEU A 47 -5.42 -9.81 -4.13
N HIS A 48 -6.44 -9.10 -3.66
CA HIS A 48 -7.59 -8.71 -4.48
C HIS A 48 -7.18 -7.84 -5.68
N ARG A 49 -6.30 -6.84 -5.46
CA ARG A 49 -5.75 -6.01 -6.54
C ARG A 49 -5.01 -6.85 -7.57
N THR A 50 -4.18 -7.77 -7.11
CA THR A 50 -3.35 -8.62 -7.97
C THR A 50 -4.22 -9.56 -8.81
N THR A 51 -5.19 -10.24 -8.20
CA THR A 51 -6.07 -11.18 -8.91
C THR A 51 -6.99 -10.47 -9.90
N SER A 52 -7.54 -9.31 -9.56
CA SER A 52 -8.38 -8.53 -10.49
C SER A 52 -7.61 -8.00 -11.70
N LEU A 53 -6.37 -7.55 -11.52
CA LEU A 53 -5.52 -7.11 -12.63
C LEU A 53 -5.04 -8.28 -13.49
N LEU A 54 -4.77 -9.43 -12.87
CA LEU A 54 -4.41 -10.64 -13.60
C LEU A 54 -5.57 -11.18 -14.44
N ASP A 55 -6.79 -11.23 -13.90
CA ASP A 55 -8.00 -11.57 -14.67
C ASP A 55 -8.18 -10.61 -15.86
N ALA A 56 -8.02 -9.31 -15.64
CA ALA A 56 -8.11 -8.30 -16.69
C ALA A 56 -7.04 -8.47 -17.79
N ALA A 57 -5.81 -8.84 -17.41
CA ALA A 57 -4.71 -9.08 -18.35
C ALA A 57 -4.93 -10.36 -19.16
N LEU A 58 -5.32 -11.46 -18.51
CA LEU A 58 -5.55 -12.75 -19.15
C LEU A 58 -6.70 -12.68 -20.18
N ARG A 59 -7.80 -12.00 -19.85
CA ARG A 59 -8.94 -11.81 -20.79
C ARG A 59 -8.57 -11.03 -22.06
N ARG A 60 -7.49 -10.25 -22.00
CA ARG A 60 -7.02 -9.39 -23.10
C ARG A 60 -5.72 -9.91 -23.74
N ASP A 61 -5.28 -11.11 -23.38
CA ASP A 61 -4.00 -11.71 -23.79
C ASP A 61 -2.77 -10.80 -23.53
N LEU A 62 -2.82 -10.01 -22.46
CA LEU A 62 -1.75 -9.08 -22.07
C LEU A 62 -0.70 -9.79 -21.19
N THR A 63 -0.02 -10.77 -21.77
CA THR A 63 0.94 -11.65 -21.06
C THR A 63 2.41 -11.25 -21.26
N ALA A 64 2.68 -10.22 -22.06
CA ALA A 64 4.02 -9.71 -22.28
C ALA A 64 4.60 -9.03 -21.01
N PRO A 65 5.93 -9.07 -20.80
CA PRO A 65 6.60 -8.50 -19.63
C PRO A 65 6.19 -7.05 -19.29
N GLU A 66 6.05 -6.21 -20.32
CA GLU A 66 5.67 -4.81 -20.19
C GLU A 66 4.25 -4.60 -19.64
N HIS A 67 3.33 -5.55 -19.90
CA HIS A 67 1.97 -5.51 -19.38
C HIS A 67 1.91 -6.06 -17.95
N LEU A 68 2.57 -7.19 -17.72
CA LEU A 68 2.66 -7.81 -16.40
C LEU A 68 3.36 -6.89 -15.38
N ALA A 69 4.23 -6.00 -15.84
CA ALA A 69 4.88 -4.98 -15.02
C ALA A 69 3.91 -4.06 -14.26
N HIS A 70 2.70 -3.88 -14.77
CA HIS A 70 1.67 -3.07 -14.12
C HIS A 70 0.96 -3.81 -12.99
N ILE A 71 1.10 -5.14 -12.92
CA ILE A 71 0.54 -6.00 -11.88
C ILE A 71 1.57 -6.11 -10.75
N SER A 72 1.72 -5.05 -9.97
CA SER A 72 2.66 -5.02 -8.84
C SER A 72 1.97 -4.57 -7.56
N ALA A 73 2.44 -5.11 -6.42
CA ALA A 73 2.08 -4.63 -5.09
C ALA A 73 2.77 -3.32 -4.72
N TYR A 74 3.63 -2.77 -5.61
CA TYR A 74 4.26 -1.47 -5.42
C TYR A 74 3.22 -0.37 -5.15
N GLN A 75 3.55 0.49 -4.19
CA GLN A 75 2.77 1.64 -3.79
C GLN A 75 3.71 2.83 -3.59
N VAL A 76 3.41 3.96 -4.24
CA VAL A 76 4.26 5.16 -4.18
C VAL A 76 4.35 5.74 -2.77
N ASN A 77 3.33 5.59 -1.94
CA ASN A 77 3.35 6.06 -0.55
C ASN A 77 4.30 5.27 0.36
N VAL A 78 4.74 4.10 -0.08
CA VAL A 78 5.74 3.27 0.62
C VAL A 78 7.15 3.55 0.10
N SER A 79 7.30 4.18 -1.07
CA SER A 79 8.61 4.47 -1.65
C SER A 79 9.48 5.27 -0.69
N LEU A 80 8.91 6.27 0.00
CA LEU A 80 9.62 7.10 0.99
C LEU A 80 10.12 6.32 2.21
N ASN A 81 9.66 5.08 2.41
CA ASN A 81 10.01 4.30 3.58
C ASN A 81 11.42 3.71 3.53
N TRP A 82 12.11 3.72 2.38
CA TRP A 82 13.50 3.26 2.31
C TRP A 82 14.43 4.04 3.25
N VAL A 83 14.09 5.30 3.52
CA VAL A 83 14.80 6.16 4.49
C VAL A 83 14.79 5.54 5.88
N PHE A 84 13.66 4.95 6.30
CA PHE A 84 13.57 4.25 7.59
C PHE A 84 14.52 3.06 7.63
N SER A 85 14.67 2.32 6.55
CA SER A 85 15.61 1.20 6.54
C SER A 85 17.06 1.64 6.70
N ARG A 86 17.44 2.81 6.16
CA ARG A 86 18.77 3.42 6.41
C ARG A 86 18.92 3.85 7.86
N PHE A 87 17.84 4.32 8.47
CA PHE A 87 17.74 4.65 9.89
C PHE A 87 17.72 3.42 10.84
N MET A 88 17.61 2.20 10.31
CA MET A 88 17.71 0.97 11.10
C MET A 88 19.10 0.34 11.02
N GLN A 89 20.04 0.97 10.32
CA GLN A 89 21.45 0.57 10.27
C GLN A 89 22.25 1.45 11.23
N PRO A 90 23.20 0.91 12.02
CA PRO A 90 24.10 1.74 12.81
C PRO A 90 24.93 2.65 11.90
N TRP A 91 25.02 3.95 12.22
CA TRP A 91 25.84 4.91 11.45
C TRP A 91 27.06 5.44 12.21
N ASP A 92 26.96 5.68 13.52
CA ASP A 92 28.09 6.24 14.30
C ASP A 92 28.24 5.53 15.67
N ARG A 93 27.19 5.54 16.50
CA ARG A 93 27.20 4.98 17.87
C ARG A 93 26.30 3.76 18.01
N PRO A 94 26.61 2.86 18.97
CA PRO A 94 25.81 1.65 19.22
C PRO A 94 24.32 1.89 19.55
N HIS A 95 23.96 3.08 20.04
CA HIS A 95 22.59 3.40 20.50
C HIS A 95 21.77 4.25 19.52
N ASP A 96 22.36 4.63 18.39
CA ASP A 96 21.76 5.58 17.45
C ASP A 96 20.40 5.12 16.89
N VAL A 97 20.30 3.83 16.53
CA VAL A 97 19.04 3.23 16.07
C VAL A 97 17.97 3.28 17.16
N ASN A 98 18.33 3.01 18.41
CA ASN A 98 17.37 3.02 19.53
C ASN A 98 16.88 4.44 19.85
N GLU A 99 17.79 5.42 19.87
CA GLU A 99 17.43 6.82 20.10
C GLU A 99 16.46 7.33 19.03
N LEU A 100 16.75 7.03 17.76
CA LEU A 100 15.90 7.46 16.66
C LEU A 100 14.54 6.75 16.67
N GLN A 101 14.50 5.44 16.94
CA GLN A 101 13.24 4.72 17.08
C GLN A 101 12.37 5.28 18.22
N ASN A 102 12.97 5.61 19.36
CA ASN A 102 12.24 6.24 20.47
C ASN A 102 11.68 7.61 20.07
N ALA A 103 12.46 8.42 19.37
CA ALA A 103 12.00 9.72 18.87
C ALA A 103 10.85 9.57 17.86
N PHE A 104 10.96 8.61 16.94
CA PHE A 104 9.92 8.30 15.97
C PHE A 104 8.63 7.80 16.64
N LEU A 105 8.71 6.83 17.56
CA LEU A 105 7.54 6.32 18.28
C LEU A 105 6.86 7.40 19.13
N ALA A 106 7.65 8.29 19.74
CA ALA A 106 7.09 9.45 20.46
C ALA A 106 6.37 10.41 19.51
N ALA A 107 6.93 10.69 18.33
CA ALA A 107 6.26 11.51 17.31
C ALA A 107 4.94 10.86 16.83
N MET A 108 4.94 9.54 16.61
CA MET A 108 3.73 8.80 16.23
C MET A 108 2.66 8.79 17.33
N HIS A 109 3.08 8.69 18.60
CA HIS A 109 2.17 8.79 19.74
C HIS A 109 1.48 10.16 19.79
N ASP A 110 2.24 11.25 19.61
CA ASP A 110 1.71 12.61 19.63
C ASP A 110 0.73 12.89 18.48
N LEU A 111 0.99 12.33 17.29
CA LEU A 111 0.13 12.48 16.11
C LEU A 111 -1.17 11.65 16.19
N GLY A 112 -1.26 10.75 17.18
CA GLY A 112 -2.46 9.97 17.47
C GLY A 112 -2.57 8.64 16.73
N ALA A 113 -3.44 7.78 17.26
CA ALA A 113 -3.58 6.39 16.81
C ALA A 113 -4.02 6.24 15.34
N GLU A 114 -4.76 7.22 14.80
CA GLU A 114 -5.24 7.17 13.42
C GLU A 114 -4.10 7.32 12.41
N VAL A 115 -3.25 8.34 12.58
CA VAL A 115 -2.06 8.58 11.74
C VAL A 115 -1.10 7.40 11.86
N ALA A 116 -0.88 6.92 13.09
CA ALA A 116 -0.08 5.71 13.33
C ALA A 116 -0.60 4.48 12.60
N THR A 117 -1.90 4.22 12.69
CA THR A 117 -2.52 3.08 12.01
C THR A 117 -2.38 3.19 10.50
N ARG A 118 -2.59 4.38 9.91
CA ARG A 118 -2.42 4.59 8.46
C ARG A 118 -0.97 4.41 8.03
N PHE A 119 -0.03 4.93 8.81
CA PHE A 119 1.40 4.80 8.58
C PHE A 119 1.83 3.31 8.54
N PHE A 120 1.55 2.55 9.61
CA PHE A 120 1.95 1.14 9.69
C PHE A 120 1.22 0.20 8.73
N ARG A 121 0.07 0.62 8.18
CA ARG A 121 -0.68 -0.13 7.16
C ARG A 121 -0.30 0.22 5.73
N ASP A 122 0.75 1.03 5.52
CA ASP A 122 1.14 1.53 4.20
C ASP A 122 0.00 2.29 3.49
N ARG A 123 -0.83 3.02 4.25
CA ARG A 123 -1.97 3.82 3.77
C ARG A 123 -1.84 5.30 4.09
N MET A 124 -0.60 5.75 4.22
CA MET A 124 -0.27 7.13 4.52
C MET A 124 -0.74 8.06 3.38
N HIS A 125 -1.44 9.13 3.74
CA HIS A 125 -1.81 10.20 2.83
C HIS A 125 -0.66 11.22 2.74
N TRP A 126 -0.78 12.14 1.78
CA TRP A 126 0.22 13.19 1.63
C TRP A 126 0.32 14.07 2.89
N ASP A 127 -0.81 14.42 3.53
CA ASP A 127 -0.78 15.20 4.77
C ASP A 127 -0.17 14.42 5.94
N ASP A 128 -0.46 13.11 6.07
CA ASP A 128 0.10 12.27 7.12
C ASP A 128 1.62 12.28 7.08
N TYR A 129 2.20 12.10 5.89
CA TYR A 129 3.64 12.10 5.71
C TYR A 129 4.26 13.42 6.15
N ASN A 130 3.70 14.54 5.68
CA ASN A 130 4.19 15.87 6.05
C ASN A 130 4.05 16.11 7.56
N ARG A 131 2.95 15.69 8.18
CA ARG A 131 2.76 15.78 9.63
C ARG A 131 3.82 14.99 10.39
N VAL A 132 4.09 13.76 9.97
CA VAL A 132 5.13 12.91 10.57
C VAL A 132 6.51 13.58 10.46
N VAL A 133 6.88 14.03 9.26
CA VAL A 133 8.19 14.67 9.03
C VAL A 133 8.33 15.96 9.84
N TRP A 134 7.38 16.89 9.72
CA TRP A 134 7.44 18.17 10.42
C TRP A 134 7.40 18.01 11.93
N HIS A 135 6.51 17.17 12.45
CA HIS A 135 6.41 16.93 13.89
C HIS A 135 7.69 16.29 14.45
N THR A 136 8.27 15.34 13.71
CA THR A 136 9.55 14.72 14.09
C THR A 136 10.68 15.75 14.09
N MET A 137 10.77 16.62 13.08
CA MET A 137 11.79 17.68 13.01
C MET A 137 11.69 18.68 14.16
N LEU A 138 10.47 19.04 14.56
CA LEU A 138 10.24 19.96 15.68
C LEU A 138 10.55 19.32 17.04
N ARG A 139 10.10 18.07 17.24
CA ARG A 139 10.29 17.33 18.50
C ARG A 139 11.73 16.86 18.70
N TYR A 140 12.41 16.51 17.61
CA TYR A 140 13.75 15.96 17.63
C TYR A 140 14.65 16.64 16.58
N PRO A 141 15.09 17.90 16.81
CA PRO A 141 15.89 18.66 15.84
C PRO A 141 17.22 17.99 15.48
N ARG A 142 17.75 17.09 16.33
CA ARG A 142 18.93 16.27 16.01
C ARG A 142 18.71 15.36 14.80
N VAL A 143 17.47 15.14 14.36
CA VAL A 143 17.14 14.36 13.16
C VAL A 143 17.85 14.88 11.91
N PHE A 144 18.09 16.19 11.78
CA PHE A 144 18.81 16.75 10.63
C PHE A 144 20.24 16.22 10.53
N LEU A 145 20.94 16.09 11.67
CA LEU A 145 22.29 15.52 11.71
C LEU A 145 22.27 14.04 11.35
N ILE A 146 21.28 13.30 11.83
CA ILE A 146 21.12 11.87 11.53
C ILE A 146 20.79 11.65 10.06
N VAL A 147 19.89 12.45 9.48
CA VAL A 147 19.59 12.42 8.05
C VAL A 147 20.88 12.60 7.26
N TRP A 148 21.69 13.59 7.62
CA TRP A 148 22.97 13.82 6.94
C TRP A 148 23.95 12.64 7.09
N GLN A 149 24.09 12.08 8.28
CA GLN A 149 25.00 10.96 8.56
C GLN A 149 24.55 9.65 7.87
N ALA A 150 23.26 9.34 7.90
CA ALA A 150 22.71 8.08 7.39
C ALA A 150 22.50 8.09 5.87
N LEU A 151 22.08 9.23 5.29
CA LEU A 151 21.75 9.31 3.85
C LEU A 151 22.90 9.90 3.02
N GLY A 152 23.68 10.82 3.60
CA GLY A 152 24.63 11.65 2.86
C GLY A 152 23.95 12.50 1.76
N VAL A 153 24.75 13.24 1.00
CA VAL A 153 24.24 14.07 -0.11
C VAL A 153 23.45 13.25 -1.14
N PRO A 154 23.93 12.08 -1.63
CA PRO A 154 23.20 11.32 -2.63
C PRO A 154 21.82 10.86 -2.13
N GLY A 155 21.74 10.41 -0.87
CA GLY A 155 20.47 9.96 -0.29
C GLY A 155 19.47 11.11 -0.07
N VAL A 156 19.93 12.30 0.29
CA VAL A 156 19.05 13.47 0.42
C VAL A 156 18.48 13.89 -0.95
N VAL A 157 19.31 13.89 -2.00
CA VAL A 157 18.84 14.19 -3.36
C VAL A 157 17.82 13.15 -3.84
N GLN A 158 18.09 11.87 -3.58
CA GLN A 158 17.16 10.79 -3.89
C GLN A 158 15.84 10.95 -3.14
N TRP A 159 15.89 11.25 -1.84
CA TRP A 159 14.69 11.49 -1.03
C TRP A 159 13.87 12.66 -1.57
N ALA A 160 14.51 13.75 -1.99
CA ALA A 160 13.83 14.90 -2.58
C ALA A 160 13.12 14.51 -3.90
N HIS A 161 13.78 13.73 -4.76
CA HIS A 161 13.16 13.19 -5.98
C HIS A 161 11.94 12.32 -5.65
N ASP A 162 12.06 11.41 -4.69
CA ASP A 162 10.97 10.51 -4.30
C ASP A 162 9.81 11.27 -3.68
N TYR A 163 10.09 12.30 -2.89
CA TYR A 163 9.08 13.18 -2.31
C TYR A 163 8.32 13.97 -3.39
N LEU A 164 9.01 14.44 -4.42
CA LEU A 164 8.36 15.09 -5.58
C LEU A 164 7.48 14.10 -6.35
N HIS A 165 7.96 12.90 -6.60
CA HIS A 165 7.20 11.85 -7.27
C HIS A 165 5.94 11.46 -6.47
N PHE A 166 6.09 11.27 -5.16
CA PHE A 166 4.99 11.03 -4.23
C PHE A 166 3.97 12.18 -4.23
N SER A 167 4.43 13.43 -4.19
CA SER A 167 3.57 14.62 -4.20
C SER A 167 2.81 14.75 -5.51
N ALA A 168 3.46 14.52 -6.65
CA ALA A 168 2.80 14.52 -7.97
C ALA A 168 1.73 13.41 -8.06
N ALA A 169 2.04 12.21 -7.56
CA ALA A 169 1.08 11.11 -7.52
C ALA A 169 -0.11 11.40 -6.60
N ALA A 170 0.11 12.05 -5.46
CA ALA A 170 -0.94 12.46 -4.54
C ALA A 170 -1.83 13.56 -5.15
N ALA A 171 -1.25 14.50 -5.88
CA ALA A 171 -1.99 15.53 -6.62
C ALA A 171 -2.84 14.90 -7.73
N LEU A 172 -2.29 13.96 -8.51
CA LEU A 172 -3.07 13.26 -9.52
C LEU A 172 -4.23 12.45 -8.91
N ALA A 173 -3.98 11.78 -7.78
CA ALA A 173 -5.01 11.07 -7.04
C ALA A 173 -6.08 12.01 -6.46
N SER A 174 -5.74 13.25 -6.08
CA SER A 174 -6.71 14.23 -5.60
C SER A 174 -7.62 14.72 -6.73
N VAL A 175 -7.10 14.88 -7.94
CA VAL A 175 -7.90 15.15 -9.14
C VAL A 175 -8.81 13.96 -9.44
N ALA A 176 -8.29 12.74 -9.42
CA ALA A 176 -9.09 11.53 -9.64
C ALA A 176 -10.20 11.36 -8.59
N ARG A 177 -9.92 11.68 -7.31
CA ARG A 177 -10.93 11.73 -6.24
C ARG A 177 -12.06 12.70 -6.56
N GLN A 178 -11.71 13.92 -6.98
CA GLN A 178 -12.69 14.95 -7.32
C GLN A 178 -13.54 14.57 -8.53
N ALA A 179 -12.95 13.90 -9.52
CA ALA A 179 -13.67 13.42 -10.69
C ALA A 179 -14.63 12.24 -10.39
N GLY A 180 -14.42 11.54 -9.27
CA GLY A 180 -15.28 10.46 -8.80
C GLY A 180 -15.37 9.27 -9.76
N SER A 181 -16.44 8.47 -9.60
CA SER A 181 -16.69 7.31 -10.48
C SER A 181 -16.96 7.67 -11.95
N PRO A 182 -17.58 8.81 -12.32
CA PRO A 182 -17.72 9.19 -13.73
C PRO A 182 -16.37 9.44 -14.39
N GLY A 183 -15.45 10.11 -13.68
CA GLY A 183 -14.10 10.37 -14.19
C GLY A 183 -13.29 9.10 -14.42
N GLU A 184 -13.36 8.14 -13.49
CA GLU A 184 -12.74 6.82 -13.68
C GLU A 184 -13.33 6.05 -14.85
N THR A 185 -14.66 6.07 -14.99
CA THR A 185 -15.37 5.37 -16.07
C THR A 185 -14.97 5.95 -17.42
N LEU A 186 -14.90 7.28 -17.52
CA LEU A 186 -14.44 7.97 -18.71
C LEU A 186 -12.97 7.66 -19.02
N ALA A 187 -12.10 7.68 -18.00
CA ALA A 187 -10.67 7.37 -18.18
C ALA A 187 -10.46 5.93 -18.68
N LEU A 188 -11.17 4.95 -18.11
CA LEU A 188 -11.12 3.56 -18.53
C LEU A 188 -11.70 3.37 -19.94
N TRP A 189 -12.85 4.00 -20.24
CA TRP A 189 -13.46 3.95 -21.55
C TRP A 189 -12.55 4.53 -22.64
N LEU A 190 -11.95 5.70 -22.39
CA LEU A 190 -10.96 6.29 -23.29
C LEU A 190 -9.75 5.37 -23.46
N ALA A 191 -9.22 4.84 -22.35
CA ALA A 191 -8.06 3.96 -22.39
C ALA A 191 -8.31 2.71 -23.23
N GLU A 192 -9.45 2.05 -23.06
CA GLU A 192 -9.85 0.86 -23.83
C GLU A 192 -10.04 1.19 -25.31
N ARG A 193 -10.51 2.41 -25.64
CA ARG A 193 -10.64 2.87 -27.02
C ARG A 193 -9.29 3.01 -27.73
N PHE A 194 -8.24 3.38 -27.00
CA PHE A 194 -6.88 3.50 -27.54
C PHE A 194 -6.15 2.17 -27.60
N SER A 195 -6.07 1.44 -26.47
CA SER A 195 -5.51 0.09 -26.44
C SER A 195 -5.86 -0.67 -25.16
N PRO A 196 -6.02 -2.00 -25.22
CA PRO A 196 -6.22 -2.84 -24.03
C PRO A 196 -5.08 -2.70 -23.01
N ALA A 197 -3.83 -2.51 -23.46
CA ALA A 197 -2.67 -2.30 -22.60
C ALA A 197 -2.77 -1.00 -21.80
N LEU A 198 -3.24 0.09 -22.42
CA LEU A 198 -3.47 1.35 -21.71
C LEU A 198 -4.59 1.21 -20.67
N ALA A 199 -5.66 0.49 -21.01
CA ALA A 199 -6.75 0.22 -20.07
C ALA A 199 -6.25 -0.54 -18.84
N LEU A 200 -5.42 -1.57 -19.02
CA LEU A 200 -4.78 -2.29 -17.92
C LEU A 200 -3.93 -1.36 -17.04
N ARG A 201 -3.15 -0.46 -17.65
CA ARG A 201 -2.31 0.50 -16.92
C ARG A 201 -3.15 1.48 -16.09
N VAL A 202 -4.22 2.02 -16.66
CA VAL A 202 -5.15 2.92 -15.95
C VAL A 202 -5.84 2.16 -14.81
N GLN A 203 -6.34 0.96 -15.07
CA GLN A 203 -6.95 0.10 -14.06
C GLN A 203 -5.97 -0.20 -12.90
N ALA A 204 -4.71 -0.52 -13.22
CA ALA A 204 -3.66 -0.75 -12.24
C ALA A 204 -3.39 0.49 -11.36
N GLN A 205 -3.40 1.69 -11.95
CA GLN A 205 -3.20 2.94 -11.24
C GLN A 205 -4.34 3.24 -10.26
N TYR A 206 -5.60 3.11 -10.70
CA TYR A 206 -6.77 3.29 -9.83
C TYR A 206 -6.80 2.25 -8.70
N ALA A 207 -6.44 1.00 -9.00
CA ALA A 207 -6.33 -0.05 -7.98
C ALA A 207 -5.22 0.25 -6.96
N ALA A 208 -4.09 0.83 -7.40
CA ALA A 208 -3.01 1.28 -6.50
C ALA A 208 -3.50 2.38 -5.56
N TRP A 209 -4.19 3.41 -6.08
CA TRP A 209 -4.75 4.49 -5.27
C TRP A 209 -5.76 3.98 -4.23
N ARG A 210 -6.60 2.99 -4.58
CA ARG A 210 -7.49 2.35 -3.60
C ARG A 210 -6.73 1.56 -2.53
N ALA A 211 -5.70 0.80 -2.92
CA ALA A 211 -4.87 0.05 -1.97
C ALA A 211 -4.18 0.96 -0.94
N MET A 212 -3.74 2.15 -1.39
CA MET A 212 -3.18 3.21 -0.54
C MET A 212 -4.22 3.94 0.31
N GLY A 213 -5.52 3.70 0.09
CA GLY A 213 -6.61 4.43 0.74
C GLY A 213 -6.77 5.87 0.25
N TRP A 214 -6.22 6.20 -0.92
CA TRP A 214 -6.31 7.52 -1.55
C TRP A 214 -7.57 7.71 -2.39
N LEU A 215 -8.22 6.62 -2.77
CA LEU A 215 -9.57 6.60 -3.30
C LEU A 215 -10.42 5.72 -2.40
N SER A 216 -11.71 6.06 -2.30
CA SER A 216 -12.68 5.16 -1.69
C SER A 216 -12.68 3.82 -2.45
N ALA A 217 -12.91 2.73 -1.72
CA ALA A 217 -13.26 1.47 -2.38
C ALA A 217 -14.39 1.78 -3.35
N ALA A 218 -14.30 1.27 -4.59
CA ALA A 218 -15.49 1.24 -5.43
C ALA A 218 -16.57 0.61 -4.57
N SER A 219 -17.73 1.27 -4.43
CA SER A 219 -18.91 0.62 -3.90
C SER A 219 -19.03 -0.66 -4.72
N CYS A 220 -18.70 -1.79 -4.09
CA CYS A 220 -19.02 -3.08 -4.65
C CYS A 220 -20.53 -2.95 -4.86
N ALA A 221 -20.97 -2.81 -6.11
CA ALA A 221 -22.39 -2.88 -6.40
C ALA A 221 -22.84 -4.15 -5.69
N ALA A 222 -23.70 -3.99 -4.69
CA ALA A 222 -24.15 -5.10 -3.89
C ALA A 222 -24.52 -6.22 -4.88
N PRO A 223 -24.01 -7.45 -4.70
CA PRO A 223 -24.42 -8.54 -5.58
C PRO A 223 -25.94 -8.46 -5.64
N MET A 224 -26.45 -8.31 -6.87
CA MET A 224 -27.88 -8.26 -7.15
C MET A 224 -28.51 -9.35 -6.29
N GLN A 225 -29.27 -8.95 -5.26
CA GLN A 225 -29.97 -9.89 -4.41
C GLN A 225 -30.91 -10.64 -5.34
N THR A 226 -30.48 -11.81 -5.80
CA THR A 226 -31.37 -12.83 -6.31
C THR A 226 -32.31 -13.13 -5.15
N ALA A 227 -33.52 -12.58 -5.24
CA ALA A 227 -34.58 -12.79 -4.30
C ALA A 227 -34.70 -14.29 -4.04
N ALA A 228 -34.35 -14.70 -2.82
CA ALA A 228 -34.67 -16.04 -2.37
C ALA A 228 -36.21 -16.16 -2.35
N PRO A 229 -36.79 -17.25 -2.87
CA PRO A 229 -38.23 -17.44 -2.82
C PRO A 229 -38.68 -17.54 -1.36
N THR A 230 -39.67 -16.72 -1.01
CA THR A 230 -40.36 -16.70 0.28
C THR A 230 -40.87 -18.10 0.61
N PRO A 231 -40.50 -18.72 1.74
CA PRO A 231 -41.18 -19.93 2.19
C PRO A 231 -42.52 -19.50 2.81
N SER A 232 -43.60 -19.68 2.04
CA SER A 232 -44.95 -19.78 2.57
C SER A 232 -45.09 -21.07 3.37
N GLY A 233 -45.45 -21.00 4.65
CA GLY A 233 -45.73 -22.22 5.40
C GLY A 233 -45.87 -22.02 6.91
N SER A 234 -47.11 -21.91 7.33
CA SER A 234 -47.68 -22.00 8.68
C SER A 234 -47.17 -23.18 9.53
N GLU A 235 -46.85 -22.87 10.80
CA GLU A 235 -47.38 -23.54 12.01
C GLU A 235 -46.85 -24.94 12.42
N ARG A 236 -46.12 -24.99 13.56
CA ARG A 236 -46.60 -25.58 14.84
C ARG A 236 -45.50 -25.67 15.94
N ASP A 237 -45.89 -25.26 17.15
CA ASP A 237 -45.53 -25.72 18.51
C ASP A 237 -44.74 -27.04 18.61
N THR A 238 -43.82 -27.36 19.54
CA THR A 238 -43.48 -27.03 20.97
C THR A 238 -42.21 -27.88 21.32
N PRO A 239 -41.71 -28.05 22.58
CA PRO A 239 -41.23 -27.09 23.58
C PRO A 239 -39.78 -27.40 24.10
N SER A 240 -39.24 -26.42 24.86
CA SER A 240 -38.17 -26.45 25.88
C SER A 240 -37.48 -27.78 26.26
N ALA A 241 -36.14 -27.77 26.22
CA ALA A 241 -35.28 -28.56 27.12
C ALA A 241 -34.09 -27.74 27.63
N ARG A 242 -34.16 -27.30 28.89
CA ARG A 242 -32.99 -27.05 29.76
C ARG A 242 -32.34 -28.40 30.09
N THR A 243 -31.01 -28.44 30.23
CA THR A 243 -30.21 -29.15 31.28
C THR A 243 -28.72 -29.15 30.87
N VAL A 244 -27.88 -28.36 31.54
CA VAL A 244 -26.83 -28.75 32.54
C VAL A 244 -25.54 -29.33 31.93
N TYR A 245 -24.42 -28.64 32.18
CA TYR A 245 -23.11 -29.12 32.71
C TYR A 245 -22.31 -27.82 33.00
N GLY A 246 -21.68 -27.53 34.14
CA GLY A 246 -21.26 -28.37 35.25
C GLY A 246 -19.78 -28.74 35.14
N GLU A 247 -18.89 -27.76 35.40
CA GLU A 247 -17.66 -27.78 36.23
C GLU A 247 -16.74 -26.60 35.88
#